data_AF-A0A9P8J4Y1-F1
#
_entry.id   AF-A0A9P8J4Y1-F1
#
_cell.length_a   1.000
_cell.length_b   1.000
_cell.length_c   1.000
_cell.angle_alpha   90.00
_cell.angle_beta   90.00
_cell.angle_gamma   90.00
#
_symmetry.space_group_name_H-M   'P 1'
#
loop_
_entity.id
_entity.type
_entity.pdbx_description
1 polymer ?
#
loop_
_entity_poly.entity_id
_entity_poly.type
_entity_poly.pdbx_seq_one_letter_code
_entity_poly.pdbx_strand_id
1 'polypeptide(L)'
;MSSTPSSKKGPASSSKKKVDGAVDQTSEYLSQLRSETKQAASNDWDYKLALAVITLLAFATRFYAITHPNQVVFDEVHFGKFASYYLQRTYFFDVHPPFGKLLFAFAGWLVGYNGDFLFENIG
;
A
#
# COMPACT_ATOMS: atom_id res chain seq x y z
N MET A 1 -80.20 -6.17 -37.67
CA MET A 1 -79.93 -5.05 -36.74
C MET A 1 -79.68 -5.66 -35.37
N SER A 2 -78.44 -6.00 -35.04
CA SER A 2 -78.08 -6.55 -33.73
C SER A 2 -77.20 -5.58 -32.96
N SER A 3 -77.60 -5.35 -31.73
CA SER A 3 -76.91 -4.59 -30.69
C SER A 3 -75.96 -5.51 -29.93
N THR A 4 -74.77 -5.04 -29.60
CA THR A 4 -74.02 -5.36 -28.36
C THR A 4 -72.75 -4.49 -28.28
N PRO A 5 -72.23 -4.19 -27.07
CA PRO A 5 -71.55 -2.94 -26.78
C PRO A 5 -70.05 -3.07 -26.42
N SER A 6 -69.34 -1.97 -26.70
CA SER A 6 -68.31 -1.32 -25.87
C SER A 6 -67.40 -2.22 -25.00
N SER A 7 -66.18 -2.45 -25.50
CA SER A 7 -65.04 -2.87 -24.70
C SER A 7 -64.46 -1.67 -23.94
N LYS A 8 -64.60 -1.67 -22.61
CA LYS A 8 -63.98 -0.69 -21.71
C LYS A 8 -62.46 -0.86 -21.73
N LYS A 9 -61.73 0.11 -22.29
CA LYS A 9 -60.30 0.31 -22.02
C LYS A 9 -60.14 0.97 -20.64
N GLY A 10 -59.52 0.26 -19.71
CA GLY A 10 -59.13 0.80 -18.39
C GLY A 10 -58.03 1.87 -18.47
N PRO A 11 -57.75 2.58 -17.37
CA PRO A 11 -56.90 3.77 -17.34
C PRO A 11 -55.41 3.37 -17.33
N ALA A 12 -54.82 3.09 -18.50
CA ALA A 12 -53.40 2.70 -18.62
C ALA A 12 -52.45 3.86 -18.98
N SER A 13 -52.98 5.06 -19.22
CA SER A 13 -52.23 6.19 -19.81
C SER A 13 -51.53 7.10 -18.78
N SER A 14 -52.10 7.28 -17.58
CA SER A 14 -51.52 8.21 -16.58
C SER A 14 -50.37 7.61 -15.77
N SER A 15 -50.37 6.31 -15.50
CA SER A 15 -49.29 5.63 -14.77
C SER A 15 -48.01 5.52 -15.60
N LYS A 16 -48.11 5.32 -16.92
CA LYS A 16 -46.93 5.17 -17.79
C LYS A 16 -46.10 6.46 -17.82
N LYS A 17 -46.77 7.60 -18.05
CA LYS A 17 -46.13 8.93 -18.09
C LYS A 17 -45.49 9.37 -16.76
N LYS A 18 -46.05 8.93 -15.62
CA LYS A 18 -45.51 9.22 -14.28
C LYS A 18 -44.31 8.33 -13.93
N VAL A 19 -44.31 7.08 -14.41
CA VAL A 19 -43.19 6.15 -14.29
C VAL A 19 -42.04 6.60 -15.18
N ASP A 20 -42.30 6.99 -16.42
CA ASP A 20 -41.27 7.45 -17.37
C ASP A 20 -40.54 8.70 -16.84
N GLY A 21 -41.28 9.69 -16.29
CA GLY A 21 -40.66 10.89 -15.69
C GLY A 21 -39.88 10.62 -14.39
N ALA A 22 -40.28 9.60 -13.60
CA ALA A 22 -39.52 9.20 -12.42
C ALA A 22 -38.24 8.44 -12.78
N VAL A 23 -38.26 7.68 -13.89
CA VAL A 23 -37.08 6.99 -14.44
C VAL A 23 -36.08 8.00 -14.98
N ASP A 24 -36.53 9.04 -15.68
CA ASP A 24 -35.66 10.11 -16.19
C ASP A 24 -34.97 10.85 -15.05
N GLN A 25 -35.71 11.26 -14.00
CA GLN A 25 -35.13 11.91 -12.81
C GLN A 25 -34.14 11.02 -12.06
N THR A 26 -34.44 9.73 -11.93
CA THR A 26 -33.53 8.77 -11.28
C THR A 26 -32.27 8.58 -12.13
N SER A 27 -32.39 8.55 -13.46
CA SER A 27 -31.26 8.40 -14.37
C SER A 27 -30.32 9.62 -14.35
N GLU A 28 -30.87 10.83 -14.26
CA GLU A 28 -30.09 12.06 -14.10
C GLU A 28 -29.34 12.07 -12.77
N TYR A 29 -30.01 11.69 -11.67
CA TYR A 29 -29.39 11.60 -10.35
C TYR A 29 -28.25 10.55 -10.31
N LEU A 30 -28.46 9.37 -10.92
CA LEU A 30 -27.40 8.35 -11.04
C LEU A 30 -26.24 8.83 -11.92
N SER A 31 -26.51 9.62 -12.96
CA SER A 31 -25.46 10.19 -13.82
C SER A 31 -24.60 11.22 -13.08
N GLN A 32 -25.22 12.00 -12.17
CA GLN A 32 -24.56 12.96 -11.29
C GLN A 32 -23.68 12.27 -10.25
N LEU A 33 -24.20 11.23 -9.57
CA LEU A 33 -23.40 10.45 -8.62
C LEU A 33 -22.19 9.78 -9.31
N ARG A 34 -22.38 9.33 -10.56
CA ARG A 34 -21.32 8.74 -11.37
C ARG A 34 -20.27 9.76 -11.80
N SER A 35 -20.66 11.00 -12.12
CA SER A 35 -19.70 12.05 -12.47
C SER A 35 -18.91 12.53 -11.25
N GLU A 36 -19.54 12.64 -10.09
CA GLU A 36 -18.88 12.95 -8.81
C GLU A 36 -17.90 11.86 -8.38
N THR A 37 -18.30 10.57 -8.45
CA THR A 37 -17.37 9.45 -8.16
C THR A 37 -16.26 9.33 -9.20
N LYS A 38 -16.54 9.63 -10.48
CA LYS A 38 -15.51 9.64 -11.53
C LYS A 38 -14.55 10.81 -11.37
N GLN A 39 -14.99 11.96 -10.87
CA GLN A 39 -14.11 13.08 -10.48
C GLN A 39 -13.26 12.74 -9.24
N ALA A 40 -13.83 12.09 -8.23
CA ALA A 40 -13.07 11.59 -7.07
C ALA A 40 -12.01 10.52 -7.47
N ALA A 41 -12.27 9.80 -8.56
CA ALA A 41 -11.38 8.82 -9.16
C ALA A 41 -10.52 9.36 -10.32
N SER A 42 -10.66 10.60 -10.78
CA SER A 42 -10.07 11.03 -12.06
C SER A 42 -8.59 11.39 -11.98
N ASN A 43 -8.06 11.60 -10.78
CA ASN A 43 -6.68 12.04 -10.61
C ASN A 43 -5.80 10.94 -10.02
N ASP A 44 -5.63 9.83 -10.74
CA ASP A 44 -4.61 8.81 -10.42
C ASP A 44 -3.23 9.42 -10.16
N TRP A 45 -2.93 10.56 -10.80
CA TRP A 45 -1.73 11.35 -10.59
C TRP A 45 -1.63 11.97 -9.19
N ASP A 46 -2.73 12.39 -8.57
CA ASP A 46 -2.72 12.94 -7.21
C ASP A 46 -2.37 11.83 -6.20
N TYR A 47 -2.95 10.64 -6.35
CA TYR A 47 -2.62 9.49 -5.51
C TYR A 47 -1.17 9.03 -5.69
N LYS A 48 -0.67 8.97 -6.94
CA LYS A 48 0.73 8.64 -7.23
C LYS A 48 1.69 9.67 -6.66
N LEU A 49 1.36 10.96 -6.77
CA LEU A 49 2.15 12.05 -6.22
C LEU A 49 2.17 11.98 -4.68
N ALA A 50 1.02 11.80 -4.05
CA ALA A 50 0.92 11.64 -2.61
C ALA A 50 1.74 10.43 -2.12
N LEU A 51 1.64 9.28 -2.81
CA LEU A 51 2.42 8.09 -2.50
C LEU A 51 3.92 8.35 -2.64
N ALA A 52 4.36 9.03 -3.71
CA ALA A 52 5.75 9.38 -3.92
C ALA A 52 6.27 10.32 -2.82
N VAL A 53 5.50 11.35 -2.46
CA VAL A 53 5.84 12.29 -1.39
C VAL A 53 5.97 11.57 -0.05
N ILE A 54 4.98 10.76 0.32
CA ILE A 54 5.01 9.98 1.57
C ILE A 54 6.18 9.00 1.57
N THR A 55 6.47 8.34 0.44
CA THR A 55 7.61 7.42 0.32
C THR A 55 8.93 8.15 0.49
N LEU A 56 9.10 9.34 -0.11
CA LEU A 56 10.31 10.16 0.04
C LEU A 56 10.47 10.67 1.46
N LEU A 57 9.39 11.10 2.11
CA LEU A 57 9.42 11.53 3.51
C LEU A 57 9.75 10.36 4.45
N ALA A 58 9.15 9.19 4.23
CA ALA A 58 9.47 7.98 4.98
C ALA A 58 10.92 7.56 4.80
N PHE A 59 11.46 7.63 3.57
CA PHE A 59 12.87 7.39 3.30
C PHE A 59 13.76 8.41 4.03
N ALA A 60 13.51 9.71 3.86
CA ALA A 60 14.30 10.76 4.49
C ALA A 60 14.34 10.63 6.02
N THR A 61 13.19 10.39 6.64
CA THR A 61 13.09 10.21 8.10
C THR A 61 13.72 8.92 8.57
N ARG A 62 13.67 7.83 7.79
CA ARG A 62 14.30 6.55 8.13
C ARG A 62 15.82 6.66 8.16
N PHE A 63 16.41 7.45 7.26
CA PHE A 63 17.86 7.63 7.15
C PHE A 63 18.36 8.90 7.88
N TYR A 64 17.47 9.71 8.44
CA TYR A 64 17.84 10.89 9.19
C TYR A 64 18.67 10.49 10.41
N ALA A 65 19.91 10.97 10.48
CA ALA A 65 20.87 10.68 11.55
C ALA A 65 21.17 9.18 11.77
N ILE A 66 21.18 8.37 10.71
CA ILE A 66 21.45 6.91 10.80
C ILE A 66 22.80 6.57 11.45
N THR A 67 23.79 7.46 11.39
CA THR A 67 25.10 7.25 12.01
C THR A 67 25.12 7.56 13.50
N HIS A 68 24.07 8.18 14.04
CA HIS A 68 24.02 8.57 15.45
C HIS A 68 23.15 7.59 16.26
N PRO A 69 23.64 7.03 17.37
CA PRO A 69 24.96 7.27 17.99
C PRO A 69 26.08 6.46 17.32
N ASN A 70 27.33 6.99 17.33
CA ASN A 70 28.52 6.33 16.79
C ASN A 70 29.05 5.23 17.73
N GLN A 71 28.18 4.36 18.22
CA GLN A 71 28.51 3.29 19.17
C GLN A 71 27.66 2.06 18.86
N VAL A 72 28.16 0.88 19.22
CA VAL A 72 27.41 -0.36 19.02
C VAL A 72 26.19 -0.37 19.94
N VAL A 73 25.00 -0.55 19.37
CA VAL A 73 23.74 -0.62 20.13
C VAL A 73 23.29 -2.07 20.38
N PHE A 74 22.29 -2.23 21.25
CA PHE A 74 21.81 -3.48 21.84
C PHE A 74 21.60 -4.67 20.90
N ASP A 75 21.27 -4.44 19.63
CA ASP A 75 21.04 -5.51 18.65
C ASP A 75 22.22 -5.70 17.68
N GLU A 76 23.04 -4.66 17.49
CA GLU A 76 24.22 -4.70 16.61
C GLU A 76 25.33 -5.60 17.18
N VAL A 77 25.47 -5.66 18.50
CA VAL A 77 26.42 -6.59 19.15
C VAL A 77 26.18 -8.05 18.75
N HIS A 78 24.91 -8.45 18.61
CA HIS A 78 24.57 -9.82 18.26
C HIS A 78 24.62 -10.00 16.74
N PHE A 79 23.89 -9.18 15.98
CA PHE A 79 23.76 -9.35 14.54
C PHE A 79 25.06 -9.01 13.77
N GLY A 80 25.78 -7.97 14.18
CA GLY A 80 27.06 -7.58 13.58
C GLY A 80 28.15 -8.64 13.80
N LYS A 81 28.17 -9.26 14.98
CA LYS A 81 29.09 -10.38 15.27
C LYS A 81 28.81 -11.59 14.38
N PHE A 82 27.55 -11.96 14.18
CA PHE A 82 27.18 -13.04 13.26
C PHE A 82 27.51 -12.71 11.79
N ALA A 83 27.27 -11.48 11.35
CA ALA A 83 27.65 -11.03 10.01
C ALA A 83 29.17 -11.17 9.78
N SER A 84 29.96 -10.84 10.81
CA SER A 84 31.42 -10.99 10.79
C SER A 84 31.84 -12.45 10.71
N TYR A 85 31.19 -13.36 11.45
CA TYR A 85 31.45 -14.80 11.36
C TYR A 85 31.12 -15.40 9.98
N TYR A 86 30.07 -14.92 9.32
CA TYR A 86 29.77 -15.33 7.94
C TYR A 86 30.86 -14.88 6.97
N LEU A 87 31.35 -13.65 7.09
CA LEU A 87 32.42 -13.11 6.25
C LEU A 87 33.75 -13.84 6.47
N GLN A 88 34.08 -14.11 7.74
CA GLN A 88 35.29 -14.83 8.13
C GLN A 88 35.21 -16.35 7.94
N ARG A 89 34.03 -16.87 7.55
CA ARG A 89 33.77 -18.31 7.36
C ARG A 89 34.05 -19.15 8.62
N THR A 90 33.83 -18.57 9.79
CA THR A 90 33.99 -19.26 11.08
C THR A 90 32.68 -19.87 11.52
N TYR A 91 32.73 -21.10 12.04
CA TYR A 91 31.54 -21.77 12.56
C TYR A 91 31.03 -21.09 13.84
N PHE A 92 29.72 -20.93 13.94
CA PHE A 92 29.02 -20.49 15.15
C PHE A 92 27.66 -21.16 15.24
N PHE A 93 27.10 -21.21 16.45
CA PHE A 93 25.75 -21.72 16.69
C PHE A 93 24.77 -20.58 16.86
N ASP A 94 23.58 -20.72 16.26
CA ASP A 94 22.54 -19.70 16.25
C ASP A 94 21.16 -20.35 16.43
N VAL A 95 20.31 -19.71 17.21
CA VAL A 95 18.93 -20.15 17.47
C VAL A 95 17.98 -19.77 16.33
N HIS A 96 18.32 -18.74 15.55
CA HIS A 96 17.46 -18.21 14.51
C HIS A 96 17.78 -18.77 13.12
N PRO A 97 16.81 -18.79 12.20
CA PRO A 97 17.07 -19.09 10.80
C PRO A 97 18.12 -18.12 10.20
N PRO A 98 19.05 -18.61 9.35
CA PRO A 98 20.26 -17.87 8.97
C PRO A 98 20.01 -16.73 7.96
N PHE A 99 18.83 -16.66 7.34
CA PHE A 99 18.59 -15.80 6.18
C PHE A 99 18.84 -14.32 6.46
N GLY A 100 18.31 -13.79 7.57
CA GLY A 100 18.49 -12.36 7.91
C GLY A 100 19.97 -12.01 8.13
N LYS A 101 20.72 -12.87 8.80
CA LYS A 101 22.13 -12.65 9.11
C LYS A 101 23.02 -12.79 7.88
N LEU A 102 22.66 -13.67 6.94
CA LEU A 102 23.30 -13.75 5.63
C LEU A 102 23.07 -12.47 4.81
N LEU A 103 21.88 -11.87 4.86
CA LEU A 103 21.62 -10.58 4.20
C LEU A 103 22.46 -9.45 4.81
N PHE A 104 22.62 -9.42 6.13
CA PHE A 104 23.51 -8.45 6.78
C PHE A 104 24.98 -8.65 6.39
N ALA A 105 25.46 -9.91 6.38
CA ALA A 105 26.80 -10.24 5.91
C ALA A 105 27.02 -9.83 4.44
N PHE A 106 26.01 -10.05 3.59
CA PHE A 106 26.03 -9.64 2.19
C PHE A 106 26.06 -8.12 2.03
N ALA A 107 25.25 -7.37 2.80
CA ALA A 107 25.29 -5.92 2.80
C ALA A 107 26.66 -5.39 3.27
N GLY A 108 27.25 -5.98 4.31
CA GLY A 108 28.62 -5.67 4.75
C GLY A 108 29.64 -5.94 3.65
N TRP A 109 29.56 -7.10 2.99
CA TRP A 109 30.44 -7.44 1.86
C TRP A 109 30.34 -6.42 0.72
N LEU A 110 29.13 -5.96 0.37
CA LEU A 110 28.91 -4.96 -0.69
C LEU A 110 29.58 -3.61 -0.38
N VAL A 111 29.67 -3.23 0.90
CA VAL A 111 30.32 -1.97 1.34
C VAL A 111 31.83 -2.17 1.60
N GLY A 112 32.35 -3.40 1.42
CA GLY A 112 33.77 -3.72 1.62
C GLY A 112 34.16 -4.04 3.06
N TYR A 113 33.20 -4.41 3.91
CA TYR A 113 33.46 -4.87 5.26
C TYR A 113 33.96 -6.33 5.25
N ASN A 114 35.12 -6.58 5.89
CA ASN A 114 35.78 -7.90 5.89
C ASN A 114 35.48 -8.75 7.13
N GLY A 115 34.74 -8.23 8.11
CA GLY A 115 34.44 -8.95 9.35
C GLY A 115 35.41 -8.69 10.51
N ASP A 116 36.43 -7.83 10.35
CA ASP A 116 37.49 -7.63 11.35
C ASP A 116 37.00 -6.95 12.65
N PHE A 117 35.84 -6.31 12.63
CA PHE A 117 35.29 -5.65 13.81
C PHE A 117 34.46 -6.62 14.66
N LEU A 118 35.00 -6.98 15.82
CA LEU A 118 34.35 -7.84 16.79
C LEU A 118 33.43 -6.96 17.65
N PHE A 119 32.14 -6.94 17.34
CA PHE A 119 31.09 -6.20 18.05
C PHE A 119 30.87 -6.73 19.49
N GLU A 120 31.85 -6.54 20.37
CA GLU A 120 31.89 -7.21 21.69
C GLU A 120 31.10 -6.51 22.79
N ASN A 121 31.09 -5.16 22.80
CA ASN A 121 30.48 -4.37 23.87
C ASN A 121 29.56 -3.29 23.30
N ILE A 122 28.52 -2.95 24.07
CA ILE A 122 27.64 -1.81 23.82
C ILE A 122 28.31 -0.56 24.42
N GLY A 123 28.33 0.54 23.65
CA GLY A 123 28.84 1.83 24.11
C GLY A 123 30.22 2.21 23.58
#